data_AF-A0A7Y5NMH6-F1
#
_entry.id   AF-A0A7Y5NMH6-F1
#
_cell.length_a   1.000
_cell.length_b   1.000
_cell.length_c   1.000
_cell.angle_alpha   90.00
_cell.angle_beta   90.00
_cell.angle_gamma   90.00
#
_symmetry.space_group_name_H-M   'P 1'
#
loop_
_entity.id
_entity.type
_entity.pdbx_description
1 polymer ?
#
loop_
_entity_poly.entity_id
_entity_poly.type
_entity_poly.pdbx_seq_one_letter_code
_entity_poly.pdbx_strand_id
1 'polypeptide(L)'
;MKALKLLPAAALLFVVPAFAQTASPVAHFTGTDGDWFNASNWSTGSVPDASTDVVIDGTDVVIDPAQGSADVAVRDLTVTGGGSLTTLPGTLLETRAEYVSDGGELFFRSSGSLGADLVFESSCTVTNPAACATERLSHILLNPTSQTKRTIVLKSSVVAQFGLGGLTPASLKQSSDGSVELHAGAGHYATVNAETVALDGYLTLSLHYGFEPVDGDAFEIITAKRSLTGEFTDLPEGELVGCTDSDVGLYISYEGNTVVLSAEDTDHDVCMSVPAVQTVGGRR
;
A
#
# COMPACT_ATOMS: atom_id res chain seq x y z
N MET A 1 70.01 27.15 -30.51
CA MET A 1 68.67 27.68 -30.20
C MET A 1 67.67 26.98 -31.12
N LYS A 2 66.90 26.01 -30.61
CA LYS A 2 65.88 25.27 -31.38
C LYS A 2 64.52 25.94 -31.14
N ALA A 3 63.87 26.40 -32.21
CA ALA A 3 62.57 27.05 -32.16
C ALA A 3 61.45 26.02 -31.90
N LEU A 4 60.71 26.21 -30.82
CA LEU A 4 59.55 25.42 -30.42
C LEU A 4 58.34 25.87 -31.27
N LYS A 5 57.88 25.02 -32.19
CA LYS A 5 56.66 25.27 -32.99
C LYS A 5 55.43 24.97 -32.14
N LEU A 6 54.66 26.00 -31.81
CA LEU A 6 53.31 25.89 -31.26
C LEU A 6 52.35 25.38 -32.36
N LEU A 7 51.72 24.23 -32.12
CA LEU A 7 50.60 23.73 -32.91
C LEU A 7 49.29 24.40 -32.42
N PRO A 8 48.36 24.75 -33.31
CA PRO A 8 47.08 25.34 -32.93
C PRO A 8 46.18 24.27 -32.31
N ALA A 9 45.62 24.58 -31.13
CA ALA A 9 44.60 23.77 -30.48
C ALA A 9 43.30 23.83 -31.30
N ALA A 10 42.97 22.73 -31.99
CA ALA A 10 41.68 22.57 -32.64
C ALA A 10 40.61 22.30 -31.56
N ALA A 11 39.72 23.27 -31.34
CA ALA A 11 38.56 23.11 -30.47
C ALA A 11 37.56 22.17 -31.15
N LEU A 12 37.47 20.93 -30.67
CA LEU A 12 36.49 19.95 -31.12
C LEU A 12 35.14 20.30 -30.47
N LEU A 13 34.23 20.88 -31.26
CA LEU A 13 32.84 21.10 -30.83
C LEU A 13 32.12 19.75 -30.77
N PHE A 14 31.91 19.23 -29.56
CA PHE A 14 30.98 18.12 -29.33
C PHE A 14 29.54 18.66 -29.38
N VAL A 15 28.84 18.39 -30.47
CA VAL A 15 27.38 18.58 -30.54
C VAL A 15 26.75 17.40 -29.78
N VAL A 16 26.31 17.65 -28.55
CA VAL A 16 25.52 16.66 -27.80
C VAL A 16 24.10 16.69 -28.40
N PRO A 17 23.60 15.58 -28.97
CA PRO A 17 22.22 15.53 -29.42
C PRO A 17 21.31 15.65 -28.20
N ALA A 18 20.45 16.68 -28.20
CA ALA A 18 19.38 16.80 -27.23
C ALA A 18 18.34 15.72 -27.55
N PHE A 19 18.33 14.64 -26.79
CA PHE A 19 17.21 13.70 -26.80
C PHE A 19 16.00 14.40 -26.20
N ALA A 20 14.97 14.65 -27.01
CA ALA A 20 13.70 15.17 -26.50
C ALA A 20 13.08 14.10 -25.59
N GLN A 21 13.04 14.37 -24.29
CA GLN A 21 12.37 13.53 -23.32
C GLN A 21 10.85 13.73 -23.51
N THR A 22 10.19 12.79 -24.17
CA THR A 22 8.73 12.79 -24.29
C THR A 22 8.14 12.61 -22.89
N ALA A 23 7.23 13.51 -22.52
CA ALA A 23 6.52 13.43 -21.25
C ALA A 23 5.78 12.08 -21.15
N SER A 24 5.66 11.60 -19.92
CA SER A 24 4.87 10.41 -19.57
C SER A 24 3.44 10.54 -20.13
N PRO A 25 2.78 9.58 -20.83
CA PRO A 25 1.34 9.71 -21.00
C PRO A 25 0.66 9.62 -19.63
N VAL A 26 -0.35 10.45 -19.41
CA VAL A 26 -1.20 10.42 -18.22
C VAL A 26 -2.58 9.94 -18.64
N ALA A 27 -3.07 8.88 -18.00
CA ALA A 27 -4.39 8.31 -18.22
C ALA A 27 -5.26 8.58 -17.00
N HIS A 28 -6.35 9.33 -17.22
CA HIS A 28 -7.39 9.53 -16.22
C HIS A 28 -8.47 8.47 -16.41
N PHE A 29 -8.93 7.87 -15.32
CA PHE A 29 -10.15 7.08 -15.35
C PHE A 29 -11.35 8.03 -15.48
N THR A 30 -12.16 7.79 -16.51
CA THR A 30 -13.34 8.57 -16.90
C THR A 30 -14.59 7.69 -17.05
N GLY A 31 -14.43 6.38 -16.83
CA GLY A 31 -15.50 5.39 -16.85
C GLY A 31 -16.46 5.52 -15.67
N THR A 32 -17.55 4.77 -15.74
CA THR A 32 -18.58 4.73 -14.67
C THR A 32 -18.93 3.31 -14.21
N ASP A 33 -18.43 2.28 -14.91
CA ASP A 33 -18.67 0.86 -14.58
C ASP A 33 -17.57 0.28 -13.66
N GLY A 34 -16.49 1.04 -13.41
CA GLY A 34 -15.36 0.64 -12.57
C GLY A 34 -14.40 -0.36 -13.19
N ASP A 35 -14.61 -0.79 -14.44
CA ASP A 35 -13.76 -1.81 -15.09
C ASP A 35 -12.43 -1.20 -15.55
N TRP A 36 -11.32 -1.60 -14.91
CA TRP A 36 -9.96 -1.18 -15.30
C TRP A 36 -9.60 -1.58 -16.74
N PHE A 37 -10.07 -2.73 -17.22
CA PHE A 37 -9.67 -3.29 -18.52
C PHE A 37 -10.52 -2.80 -19.69
N ASN A 38 -11.59 -2.06 -19.42
CA ASN A 38 -12.36 -1.40 -20.46
C ASN A 38 -11.62 -0.14 -20.98
N ALA A 39 -11.01 -0.23 -22.17
CA ALA A 39 -10.27 0.85 -22.79
C ALA A 39 -11.07 2.17 -22.94
N SER A 40 -12.41 2.11 -23.07
CA SER A 40 -13.23 3.32 -23.17
C SER A 40 -13.35 4.10 -21.86
N ASN A 41 -12.95 3.50 -20.74
CA ASN A 41 -12.93 4.18 -19.45
C ASN A 41 -11.71 5.07 -19.28
N TRP A 42 -10.72 5.00 -20.16
CA TRP A 42 -9.49 5.77 -20.04
C TRP A 42 -9.49 6.96 -20.99
N SER A 43 -9.05 8.12 -20.50
CA SER A 43 -8.96 9.35 -21.31
C SER A 43 -8.06 9.24 -22.54
N THR A 44 -7.15 8.27 -22.55
CA THR A 44 -6.25 7.93 -23.65
C THR A 44 -6.91 7.04 -24.72
N GLY A 45 -8.07 6.45 -24.41
CA GLY A 45 -8.74 5.44 -25.26
C GLY A 45 -8.06 4.08 -25.26
N SER A 46 -7.15 3.82 -24.31
CA SER A 46 -6.43 2.56 -24.14
C SER A 46 -6.19 2.25 -22.67
N VAL A 47 -6.15 0.96 -22.32
CA VAL A 47 -5.76 0.52 -20.96
C VAL A 47 -4.32 0.97 -20.68
N PRO A 48 -4.04 1.59 -19.52
CA PRO A 48 -2.68 2.02 -19.12
C PRO A 48 -1.69 0.86 -19.09
N ASP A 49 -0.44 1.16 -19.44
CA ASP A 49 0.69 0.23 -19.37
C ASP A 49 1.79 0.73 -18.43
N ALA A 50 2.89 -0.03 -18.31
CA ALA A 50 4.01 0.26 -17.42
C ALA A 50 4.72 1.61 -17.68
N SER A 51 4.43 2.28 -18.81
CA SER A 51 4.97 3.59 -19.14
C SER A 51 4.03 4.75 -18.81
N THR A 52 2.79 4.43 -18.42
CA THR A 52 1.68 5.38 -18.24
C THR A 52 1.50 5.76 -16.78
N ASP A 53 1.31 7.05 -16.50
CA ASP A 53 0.84 7.50 -15.18
C ASP A 53 -0.67 7.41 -15.12
N VAL A 54 -1.21 6.88 -14.03
CA VAL A 54 -2.64 6.68 -13.81
C VAL A 54 -3.15 7.65 -12.74
N VAL A 55 -4.30 8.25 -13.02
CA VAL A 55 -5.04 9.09 -12.08
C VAL A 55 -6.47 8.56 -11.94
N ILE A 56 -6.85 8.25 -10.69
CA ILE A 56 -8.20 7.90 -10.27
C ILE A 56 -8.68 9.03 -9.34
N ASP A 57 -9.75 9.72 -9.73
CA ASP A 57 -10.26 10.90 -9.03
C ASP A 57 -11.78 10.80 -8.87
N GLY A 58 -12.24 10.69 -7.62
CA GLY A 58 -13.67 10.69 -7.28
C GLY A 58 -14.51 9.54 -7.83
N THR A 59 -13.88 8.44 -8.26
CA THR A 59 -14.53 7.25 -8.82
C THR A 59 -13.94 5.96 -8.28
N ASP A 60 -14.73 4.89 -8.30
CA ASP A 60 -14.31 3.55 -7.91
C ASP A 60 -13.81 2.78 -9.14
N VAL A 61 -12.65 2.14 -9.01
CA VAL A 61 -12.03 1.33 -10.06
C VAL A 61 -11.66 -0.03 -9.49
N VAL A 62 -11.89 -1.08 -10.28
CA VAL A 62 -11.65 -2.48 -9.93
C VAL A 62 -10.74 -3.13 -10.96
N ILE A 63 -9.66 -3.72 -10.49
CA ILE A 63 -8.84 -4.66 -11.27
C ILE A 63 -9.39 -6.07 -10.99
N ASP A 64 -10.13 -6.61 -11.95
CA ASP A 64 -10.67 -7.97 -11.91
C ASP A 64 -9.90 -8.89 -12.88
N PRO A 65 -9.09 -9.85 -12.38
CA PRO A 65 -8.41 -10.84 -13.24
C PRO A 65 -9.34 -11.68 -14.12
N ALA A 66 -10.65 -11.72 -13.85
CA ALA A 66 -11.62 -12.37 -14.75
C ALA A 66 -11.90 -11.54 -16.03
N GLN A 67 -11.60 -10.24 -16.01
CA GLN A 67 -11.81 -9.31 -17.12
C GLN A 67 -10.53 -8.99 -17.89
N GLY A 68 -9.34 -9.25 -17.31
CA GLY A 68 -8.07 -8.94 -17.94
C GLY A 68 -6.86 -9.65 -17.31
N SER A 69 -5.68 -9.07 -17.48
CA SER A 69 -4.44 -9.62 -16.92
C SER A 69 -4.46 -9.55 -15.39
N ALA A 70 -4.03 -10.63 -14.71
CA ALA A 70 -3.79 -10.59 -13.27
C ALA A 70 -2.58 -9.70 -12.92
N ASP A 71 -1.61 -9.61 -13.83
CA ASP A 71 -0.43 -8.75 -13.70
C ASP A 71 -0.72 -7.40 -14.35
N VAL A 72 -0.80 -6.35 -13.54
CA VAL A 72 -1.03 -4.96 -13.98
C VAL A 72 0.20 -4.14 -13.62
N ALA A 73 0.81 -3.51 -14.62
CA ALA A 73 1.94 -2.62 -14.42
C ALA A 73 1.59 -1.23 -14.95
N VAL A 74 1.79 -0.22 -14.11
CA VAL A 74 1.72 1.21 -14.49
C VAL A 74 2.94 1.94 -13.94
N ARG A 75 3.22 3.14 -14.45
CA ARG A 75 4.38 3.88 -13.96
C ARG A 75 4.10 4.46 -12.59
N ASP A 76 3.23 5.45 -12.49
CA ASP A 76 2.77 5.99 -11.21
C ASP A 76 1.25 5.83 -11.09
N LEU A 77 0.77 5.70 -9.87
CA LEU A 77 -0.65 5.67 -9.54
C LEU A 77 -0.96 6.81 -8.58
N THR A 78 -1.93 7.64 -8.94
CA THR A 78 -2.53 8.64 -8.04
C THR A 78 -3.99 8.28 -7.79
N VAL A 79 -4.39 8.16 -6.52
CA VAL A 79 -5.79 7.97 -6.11
C VAL A 79 -6.18 9.14 -5.21
N THR A 80 -7.15 9.94 -5.66
CA THR A 80 -7.50 11.21 -5.01
C THR A 80 -8.99 11.53 -5.10
N GLY A 81 -9.40 12.65 -4.50
CA GLY A 81 -10.76 13.19 -4.58
C GLY A 81 -11.84 12.23 -4.09
N GLY A 82 -11.49 11.31 -3.19
CA GLY A 82 -12.40 10.27 -2.73
C GLY A 82 -12.62 9.11 -3.70
N GLY A 83 -11.75 8.95 -4.72
CA GLY A 83 -11.74 7.79 -5.58
C GLY A 83 -11.11 6.57 -4.91
N SER A 84 -11.34 5.38 -5.47
CA SER A 84 -10.81 4.13 -4.94
C SER A 84 -10.25 3.22 -6.02
N LEU A 85 -9.21 2.46 -5.67
CA LEU A 85 -8.75 1.32 -6.46
C LEU A 85 -8.86 0.04 -5.64
N THR A 86 -9.62 -0.93 -6.16
CA THR A 86 -9.70 -2.28 -5.61
C THR A 86 -8.98 -3.28 -6.50
N THR A 87 -8.09 -4.08 -5.93
CA THR A 87 -7.53 -5.27 -6.58
C THR A 87 -8.22 -6.52 -6.05
N LEU A 88 -8.71 -7.37 -6.95
CA LEU A 88 -9.35 -8.65 -6.60
C LEU A 88 -8.32 -9.77 -6.40
N PRO A 89 -8.74 -10.93 -5.84
CA PRO A 89 -7.83 -12.04 -5.55
C PRO A 89 -7.01 -12.48 -6.76
N GLY A 90 -5.71 -12.65 -6.54
CA GLY A 90 -4.75 -13.07 -7.57
C GLY A 90 -4.12 -11.93 -8.37
N THR A 91 -4.54 -10.67 -8.18
CA THR A 91 -3.90 -9.52 -8.83
C THR A 91 -2.49 -9.27 -8.30
N LEU A 92 -1.55 -8.96 -9.20
CA LEU A 92 -0.25 -8.38 -8.91
C LEU A 92 -0.17 -6.98 -9.53
N LEU A 93 -0.08 -5.95 -8.68
CA LEU A 93 0.07 -4.56 -9.11
C LEU A 93 1.53 -4.11 -9.01
N GLU A 94 2.13 -3.71 -10.13
CA GLU A 94 3.46 -3.12 -10.17
C GLU A 94 3.37 -1.61 -10.47
N THR A 95 3.95 -0.81 -9.58
CA THR A 95 4.04 0.64 -9.72
C THR A 95 5.45 1.10 -9.39
N ARG A 96 5.90 2.22 -9.96
CA ARG A 96 7.02 2.98 -9.39
C ARG A 96 6.57 3.66 -8.10
N ALA A 97 5.54 4.49 -8.18
CA ALA A 97 5.04 5.24 -7.03
C ALA A 97 3.51 5.20 -6.94
N GLU A 98 3.01 5.16 -5.72
CA GLU A 98 1.60 5.26 -5.34
C GLU A 98 1.41 6.48 -4.45
N TYR A 99 0.56 7.40 -4.89
CA TYR A 99 0.19 8.61 -4.17
C TYR A 99 -1.30 8.57 -3.87
N VAL A 100 -1.65 8.62 -2.59
CA VAL A 100 -3.04 8.56 -2.15
C VAL A 100 -3.36 9.78 -1.30
N SER A 101 -4.34 10.58 -1.73
CA SER A 101 -4.69 11.83 -1.05
C SER A 101 -6.18 12.13 -1.05
N ASP A 102 -6.59 13.13 -0.27
CA ASP A 102 -7.91 13.74 -0.33
C ASP A 102 -9.08 12.72 -0.30
N GLY A 103 -8.96 11.73 0.59
CA GLY A 103 -9.93 10.66 0.75
C GLY A 103 -9.78 9.49 -0.21
N GLY A 104 -8.69 9.43 -0.97
CA GLY A 104 -8.37 8.32 -1.84
C GLY A 104 -8.19 7.01 -1.07
N GLU A 105 -8.57 5.90 -1.70
CA GLU A 105 -8.58 4.59 -1.04
C GLU A 105 -7.91 3.51 -1.90
N LEU A 106 -7.11 2.66 -1.27
CA LEU A 106 -6.54 1.46 -1.87
C LEU A 106 -7.04 0.21 -1.13
N PHE A 107 -7.73 -0.66 -1.85
CA PHE A 107 -8.24 -1.92 -1.33
C PHE A 107 -7.54 -3.10 -2.01
N PHE A 108 -6.71 -3.81 -1.26
CA PHE A 108 -6.05 -5.02 -1.74
C PHE A 108 -6.71 -6.27 -1.14
N ARG A 109 -7.27 -7.13 -2.00
CA ARG A 109 -7.99 -8.35 -1.59
C ARG A 109 -7.27 -9.58 -2.12
N SER A 110 -6.47 -10.23 -1.28
CA SER A 110 -5.72 -11.44 -1.61
C SER A 110 -4.85 -11.25 -2.85
N SER A 111 -4.20 -10.09 -2.88
CA SER A 111 -3.40 -9.58 -3.99
C SER A 111 -1.98 -9.27 -3.54
N GLY A 112 -1.12 -8.85 -4.47
CA GLY A 112 0.21 -8.35 -4.17
C GLY A 112 0.45 -7.00 -4.83
N SER A 113 1.34 -6.21 -4.23
CA SER A 113 1.85 -5.00 -4.89
C SER A 113 3.35 -4.83 -4.70
N LEU A 114 3.99 -4.39 -5.78
CA LEU A 114 5.43 -4.17 -5.92
C LEU A 114 5.66 -2.71 -6.28
N GLY A 115 6.71 -2.09 -5.75
CA GLY A 115 7.11 -0.77 -6.21
C GLY A 115 8.20 -0.06 -5.43
N ALA A 116 8.39 1.22 -5.73
CA ALA A 116 9.31 2.07 -4.99
C ALA A 116 8.58 2.78 -3.86
N ASP A 117 7.65 3.68 -4.13
CA ASP A 117 7.12 4.55 -3.09
C ASP A 117 5.61 4.34 -2.90
N LEU A 118 5.16 4.34 -1.65
CA LEU A 118 3.76 4.40 -1.27
C LEU A 118 3.60 5.52 -0.26
N VAL A 119 2.94 6.58 -0.69
CA VAL A 119 2.82 7.82 0.07
C VAL A 119 1.35 8.15 0.20
N PHE A 120 0.88 8.13 1.45
CA PHE A 120 -0.44 8.64 1.78
C PHE A 120 -0.29 10.03 2.39
N GLU A 121 -0.87 11.04 1.73
CA GLU A 121 -0.91 12.40 2.24
C GLU A 121 -2.35 12.92 2.23
N SER A 122 -2.84 13.45 3.34
CA SER A 122 -3.99 14.35 3.24
C SER A 122 -3.53 15.78 3.05
N SER A 123 -4.32 16.57 2.33
CA SER A 123 -4.24 18.03 2.39
C SER A 123 -4.66 18.60 3.75
N CYS A 124 -5.24 17.80 4.66
CA CYS A 124 -5.61 18.28 6.00
C CYS A 124 -4.37 18.63 6.82
N THR A 125 -4.15 19.93 7.01
CA THR A 125 -3.14 20.43 7.94
C THR A 125 -3.77 20.58 9.32
N VAL A 126 -3.09 20.09 10.36
CA VAL A 126 -3.54 20.01 11.78
C VAL A 126 -3.94 21.38 12.38
N THR A 127 -3.84 22.48 11.64
CA THR A 127 -4.27 23.81 12.10
C THR A 127 -5.77 23.90 12.36
N ASN A 128 -6.60 23.00 11.83
CA ASN A 128 -8.01 22.88 12.22
C ASN A 128 -8.50 21.41 12.26
N PRO A 129 -8.36 20.72 13.41
CA PRO A 129 -8.78 19.32 13.58
C PRO A 129 -10.28 19.09 13.30
N ALA A 130 -11.13 20.11 13.52
CA ALA A 130 -12.56 20.03 13.26
C ALA A 130 -12.90 20.03 11.76
N ALA A 131 -12.02 20.57 10.91
CA ALA A 131 -12.15 20.41 9.46
C ALA A 131 -11.78 18.97 9.05
N CYS A 132 -10.71 18.40 9.62
CA CYS A 132 -10.31 17.01 9.35
C CYS A 132 -11.38 15.99 9.77
N ALA A 133 -12.17 16.26 10.81
CA ALA A 133 -13.27 15.39 11.23
C ALA A 133 -14.42 15.27 10.22
N THR A 134 -14.52 16.21 9.26
CA THR A 134 -15.46 16.15 8.13
C THR A 134 -14.79 15.74 6.81
N GLU A 135 -13.47 15.67 6.79
CA GLU A 135 -12.71 15.35 5.59
C GLU A 135 -12.56 13.83 5.45
N ARG A 136 -12.55 13.39 4.19
CA ARG A 136 -12.43 11.98 3.84
C ARG A 136 -11.00 11.53 4.17
N LEU A 137 -10.86 10.67 5.17
CA LEU A 137 -9.58 10.04 5.48
C LEU A 137 -9.16 9.16 4.28
N SER A 138 -7.86 9.05 4.05
CA SER A 138 -7.36 8.10 3.07
C SER A 138 -7.27 6.72 3.71
N HIS A 139 -7.64 5.68 2.98
CA HIS A 139 -7.67 4.31 3.49
C HIS A 139 -6.73 3.39 2.71
N ILE A 140 -6.04 2.52 3.44
CA ILE A 140 -5.43 1.33 2.86
C ILE A 140 -5.95 0.10 3.56
N LEU A 141 -6.47 -0.85 2.79
CA LEU A 141 -6.95 -2.13 3.30
C LEU A 141 -6.13 -3.25 2.67
N LEU A 142 -5.57 -4.11 3.50
CA LEU A 142 -4.76 -5.25 3.10
C LEU A 142 -5.41 -6.54 3.59
N ASN A 143 -6.09 -7.31 2.73
CA ASN A 143 -6.88 -8.48 3.14
C ASN A 143 -6.39 -9.77 2.51
N PRO A 144 -5.78 -10.63 3.33
CA PRO A 144 -4.33 -10.76 3.44
C PRO A 144 -3.63 -10.47 2.11
N THR A 145 -2.82 -9.41 2.09
CA THR A 145 -2.08 -8.94 0.91
C THR A 145 -0.61 -8.78 1.27
N SER A 146 0.27 -9.01 0.29
CA SER A 146 1.70 -8.70 0.43
C SER A 146 2.02 -7.39 -0.29
N GLN A 147 2.58 -6.43 0.45
CA GLN A 147 3.13 -5.20 -0.10
C GLN A 147 4.66 -5.25 -0.04
N THR A 148 5.34 -5.03 -1.16
CA THR A 148 6.78 -4.82 -1.19
C THR A 148 7.08 -3.47 -1.82
N LYS A 149 7.52 -2.52 -1.00
CA LYS A 149 7.87 -1.16 -1.44
C LYS A 149 9.31 -0.84 -1.05
N ARG A 150 9.82 0.30 -1.48
CA ARG A 150 11.05 0.91 -0.94
C ARG A 150 10.70 1.88 0.18
N THR A 151 9.77 2.79 -0.06
CA THR A 151 9.39 3.82 0.91
C THR A 151 7.91 3.71 1.21
N ILE A 152 7.56 3.75 2.50
CA ILE A 152 6.18 3.89 2.95
C ILE A 152 6.09 5.09 3.88
N VAL A 153 5.17 5.99 3.57
CA VAL A 153 4.86 7.15 4.41
C VAL A 153 3.35 7.14 4.68
N LEU A 154 2.99 6.91 5.93
CA LEU A 154 1.61 7.03 6.42
C LEU A 154 1.53 8.27 7.31
N LYS A 155 0.75 9.28 6.92
CA LYS A 155 0.53 10.49 7.72
C LYS A 155 -0.70 10.35 8.64
N SER A 156 -0.86 11.28 9.58
CA SER A 156 -1.94 11.38 10.60
C SER A 156 -3.40 11.45 10.15
N SER A 157 -3.65 11.28 8.86
CA SER A 157 -4.98 11.27 8.25
C SER A 157 -5.27 9.98 7.50
N VAL A 158 -4.45 8.96 7.74
CA VAL A 158 -4.49 7.69 7.02
C VAL A 158 -4.92 6.60 7.98
N VAL A 159 -5.87 5.79 7.56
CA VAL A 159 -6.24 4.56 8.27
C VAL A 159 -5.65 3.38 7.51
N ALA A 160 -4.71 2.69 8.14
CA ALA A 160 -4.19 1.43 7.65
C ALA A 160 -4.94 0.26 8.29
N GLN A 161 -5.56 -0.57 7.46
CA GLN A 161 -6.25 -1.78 7.90
C GLN A 161 -5.47 -3.03 7.47
N PHE A 162 -5.10 -3.85 8.46
CA PHE A 162 -4.44 -5.14 8.24
C PHE A 162 -5.40 -6.29 8.50
N GLY A 163 -5.54 -7.14 7.49
CA GLY A 163 -6.34 -8.35 7.53
C GLY A 163 -5.54 -9.55 8.02
N LEU A 164 -6.04 -10.21 9.06
CA LEU A 164 -5.53 -11.48 9.58
C LEU A 164 -6.44 -12.61 9.11
N GLY A 165 -5.94 -13.50 8.27
CA GLY A 165 -6.68 -14.65 7.73
C GLY A 165 -6.05 -16.00 8.06
N GLY A 166 -5.02 -16.01 8.91
CA GLY A 166 -4.26 -17.19 9.33
C GLY A 166 -2.89 -16.81 9.88
N LEU A 167 -2.03 -17.81 10.09
CA LEU A 167 -0.72 -17.67 10.77
C LEU A 167 0.48 -17.53 9.82
N THR A 168 0.26 -17.56 8.50
CA THR A 168 1.35 -17.46 7.52
C THR A 168 1.45 -16.03 6.97
N PRO A 169 2.63 -15.40 6.91
CA PRO A 169 2.74 -14.09 6.28
C PRO A 169 2.36 -14.19 4.78
N ALA A 170 1.52 -13.27 4.30
CA ALA A 170 1.35 -13.08 2.87
C ALA A 170 2.71 -12.72 2.26
N SER A 171 3.00 -13.25 1.07
CA SER A 171 4.31 -13.04 0.43
C SER A 171 4.25 -13.05 -1.09
N LEU A 172 5.23 -12.39 -1.70
CA LEU A 172 5.56 -12.49 -3.11
C LEU A 172 6.90 -13.23 -3.22
N LYS A 173 6.90 -14.41 -3.86
CA LYS A 173 8.11 -15.21 -4.05
C LYS A 173 8.45 -15.27 -5.52
N GLN A 174 9.73 -15.11 -5.84
CA GLN A 174 10.17 -15.36 -7.19
C GLN A 174 10.36 -16.87 -7.39
N SER A 175 9.64 -17.44 -8.34
CA SER A 175 9.79 -18.84 -8.75
C SER A 175 11.09 -19.03 -9.54
N SER A 176 11.51 -20.29 -9.72
CA SER A 176 12.77 -20.61 -10.40
C SER A 176 12.84 -20.19 -11.88
N ASP A 177 11.69 -19.96 -12.50
CA ASP A 177 11.55 -19.46 -13.87
C ASP A 177 11.54 -17.92 -13.96
N GLY A 178 11.65 -17.24 -12.82
CA GLY A 178 11.62 -15.79 -12.73
C GLY A 178 10.23 -15.18 -12.57
N SER A 179 9.16 -15.97 -12.64
CA SER A 179 7.79 -15.50 -12.35
C SER A 179 7.63 -15.14 -10.87
N VAL A 180 6.64 -14.30 -10.57
CA VAL A 180 6.30 -13.93 -9.20
C VAL A 180 5.07 -14.73 -8.78
N GLU A 181 5.22 -15.53 -7.73
CA GLU A 181 4.16 -16.29 -7.09
C GLU A 181 3.62 -15.52 -5.88
N LEU A 182 2.31 -15.30 -5.89
CA LEU A 182 1.58 -14.67 -4.80
C LEU A 182 1.06 -15.73 -3.82
N HIS A 183 1.43 -15.59 -2.55
CA HIS A 183 0.87 -16.36 -1.44
C HIS A 183 0.06 -15.42 -0.55
N ALA A 184 -1.26 -15.45 -0.70
CA ALA A 184 -2.20 -14.54 -0.06
C ALA A 184 -3.58 -15.20 0.12
N GLY A 185 -4.47 -14.56 0.88
CA GLY A 185 -5.81 -15.06 1.18
C GLY A 185 -5.87 -15.99 2.40
N ALA A 186 -6.77 -16.98 2.38
CA ALA A 186 -7.00 -17.85 3.54
C ALA A 186 -5.72 -18.54 4.04
N GLY A 187 -5.57 -18.62 5.36
CA GLY A 187 -4.36 -19.13 6.01
C GLY A 187 -3.22 -18.10 6.12
N HIS A 188 -3.36 -16.91 5.51
CA HIS A 188 -2.33 -15.89 5.53
C HIS A 188 -2.76 -14.62 6.30
N TYR A 189 -1.80 -13.79 6.70
CA TYR A 189 -2.04 -12.43 7.21
C TYR A 189 -1.33 -11.39 6.35
N ALA A 190 -1.86 -10.16 6.32
CA ALA A 190 -1.30 -9.08 5.51
C ALA A 190 0.09 -8.65 5.99
N THR A 191 0.99 -8.38 5.04
CA THR A 191 2.36 -7.95 5.33
C THR A 191 2.77 -6.76 4.48
N VAL A 192 3.64 -5.94 5.06
CA VAL A 192 4.26 -4.80 4.41
C VAL A 192 5.77 -4.90 4.59
N ASN A 193 6.49 -5.05 3.49
CA ASN A 193 7.95 -5.07 3.46
C ASN A 193 8.46 -3.82 2.75
N ALA A 194 9.27 -3.01 3.43
CA ALA A 194 9.82 -1.77 2.87
C ALA A 194 11.32 -1.59 3.17
N GLU A 195 12.00 -0.70 2.45
CA GLU A 195 13.32 -0.24 2.86
C GLU A 195 13.20 0.72 4.05
N THR A 196 12.32 1.72 3.93
CA THR A 196 12.06 2.72 4.97
C THR A 196 10.57 2.90 5.20
N VAL A 197 10.17 2.99 6.47
CA VAL A 197 8.78 3.22 6.88
C VAL A 197 8.73 4.42 7.83
N ALA A 198 7.83 5.36 7.53
CA ALA A 198 7.45 6.44 8.43
C ALA A 198 5.97 6.31 8.79
N LEU A 199 5.69 6.13 10.08
CA LEU A 199 4.35 5.96 10.64
C LEU A 199 3.93 7.24 11.39
N ASP A 200 2.76 7.73 11.04
CA ASP A 200 2.04 8.79 11.76
C ASP A 200 0.52 8.62 11.60
N GLY A 201 0.02 7.50 11.03
CA GLY A 201 -1.42 7.25 10.80
C GLY A 201 -2.07 6.35 11.85
N TYR A 202 -3.33 5.96 11.63
CA TYR A 202 -4.07 5.05 12.52
C TYR A 202 -4.01 3.60 12.03
N LEU A 203 -4.02 2.65 12.97
CA LEU A 203 -4.11 1.21 12.69
C LEU A 203 -5.52 0.70 13.01
N THR A 204 -6.04 -0.15 12.13
CA THR A 204 -7.22 -0.98 12.40
C THR A 204 -6.96 -2.42 11.95
N LEU A 205 -7.69 -3.36 12.54
CA LEU A 205 -7.53 -4.78 12.27
C LEU A 205 -8.84 -5.39 11.81
N SER A 206 -8.74 -6.40 10.93
CA SER A 206 -9.87 -7.24 10.55
C SER A 206 -9.50 -8.71 10.50
N LEU A 207 -10.39 -9.57 11.00
CA LEU A 207 -10.27 -11.02 10.90
C LEU A 207 -10.99 -11.51 9.65
N HIS A 208 -10.36 -12.38 8.88
CA HIS A 208 -10.89 -12.91 7.63
C HIS A 208 -10.95 -14.43 7.62
N TYR A 209 -11.82 -14.99 6.78
CA TYR A 209 -11.93 -16.44 6.54
C TYR A 209 -12.24 -17.28 7.79
N GLY A 210 -12.88 -16.68 8.79
CA GLY A 210 -13.14 -17.34 10.07
C GLY A 210 -11.88 -17.61 10.89
N PHE A 211 -10.80 -16.87 10.64
CA PHE A 211 -9.61 -16.93 11.47
C PHE A 211 -9.89 -16.32 12.84
N GLU A 212 -9.50 -17.04 13.90
CA GLU A 212 -9.60 -16.64 15.29
C GLU A 212 -8.20 -16.77 15.90
N PRO A 213 -7.49 -15.64 16.14
CA PRO A 213 -6.23 -15.64 16.86
C PRO A 213 -6.37 -16.28 18.25
N VAL A 214 -5.32 -16.93 18.72
CA VAL A 214 -5.25 -17.51 20.08
C VAL A 214 -4.06 -16.94 20.84
N ASP A 215 -4.09 -17.06 22.17
CA ASP A 215 -2.98 -16.71 23.05
C ASP A 215 -1.64 -17.28 22.55
N GLY A 216 -0.65 -16.41 22.41
CA GLY A 216 0.69 -16.74 21.94
C GLY A 216 0.90 -16.62 20.42
N ASP A 217 -0.12 -16.33 19.62
CA ASP A 217 0.07 -16.01 18.20
C ASP A 217 0.80 -14.66 18.03
N ALA A 218 1.58 -14.52 16.96
CA ALA A 218 2.29 -13.29 16.64
C ALA A 218 2.27 -13.00 15.13
N PHE A 219 2.14 -11.73 14.77
CA PHE A 219 1.99 -11.27 13.39
C PHE A 219 2.93 -10.11 13.07
N GLU A 220 3.98 -10.37 12.30
CA GLU A 220 4.88 -9.33 11.76
C GLU A 220 4.20 -8.59 10.59
N ILE A 221 3.44 -7.54 10.88
CA ILE A 221 2.63 -6.83 9.88
C ILE A 221 3.44 -5.84 9.05
N ILE A 222 4.52 -5.28 9.59
CA ILE A 222 5.41 -4.35 8.90
C ILE A 222 6.87 -4.70 9.19
N THR A 223 7.70 -4.74 8.14
CA THR A 223 9.15 -4.93 8.23
C THR A 223 9.86 -3.88 7.38
N ALA A 224 10.69 -3.06 8.02
CA ALA A 224 11.58 -2.11 7.36
C ALA A 224 13.02 -2.67 7.30
N LYS A 225 13.67 -2.65 6.14
CA LYS A 225 15.05 -3.17 6.05
C LYS A 225 16.08 -2.18 6.59
N ARG A 226 15.81 -0.89 6.47
CA ARG A 226 16.74 0.18 6.83
C ARG A 226 16.30 0.95 8.06
N SER A 227 15.08 1.50 8.05
CA SER A 227 14.60 2.29 9.18
C SER A 227 13.09 2.29 9.27
N LEU A 228 12.59 2.06 10.47
CA LEU A 228 11.23 2.41 10.89
C LEU A 228 11.29 3.64 11.79
N THR A 229 10.44 4.62 11.55
CA THR A 229 10.32 5.83 12.39
C THR A 229 8.87 6.17 12.66
N GLY A 230 8.59 6.64 13.87
CA GLY A 230 7.23 6.96 14.31
C GLY A 230 6.48 5.71 14.78
N GLU A 231 5.22 5.92 15.14
CA GLU A 231 4.30 4.92 15.68
C GLU A 231 2.91 5.19 15.07
N PHE A 232 2.00 4.23 15.15
CA PHE A 232 0.60 4.52 14.84
C PHE A 232 0.03 5.48 15.90
N THR A 233 -0.80 6.42 15.46
CA THR A 233 -1.46 7.39 16.32
C THR A 233 -2.27 6.68 17.40
N ASP A 234 -2.11 7.14 18.65
CA ASP A 234 -2.78 6.59 19.84
C ASP A 234 -2.47 5.12 20.14
N LEU A 235 -1.38 4.57 19.58
CA LEU A 235 -0.95 3.19 19.78
C LEU A 235 0.55 3.11 20.07
N PRO A 236 1.00 3.56 21.26
CA PRO A 236 2.39 3.39 21.69
C PRO A 236 2.77 1.91 21.90
N GLU A 237 4.04 1.64 22.15
CA GLU A 237 4.55 0.31 22.51
C GLU A 237 3.69 -0.38 23.59
N GLY A 238 3.24 -1.60 23.30
CA GLY A 238 2.45 -2.44 24.20
C GLY A 238 0.97 -2.09 24.31
N GLU A 239 0.47 -1.16 23.50
CA GLU A 239 -0.94 -0.75 23.53
C GLU A 239 -1.87 -1.83 22.93
N LEU A 240 -3.08 -1.95 23.47
CA LEU A 240 -4.11 -2.85 22.99
C LEU A 240 -4.79 -2.26 21.74
N VAL A 241 -4.60 -2.89 20.58
CA VAL A 241 -5.18 -2.46 19.30
C VAL A 241 -6.65 -2.82 19.20
N GLY A 242 -7.05 -3.97 19.76
CA GLY A 242 -8.43 -4.42 19.83
C GLY A 242 -8.55 -5.84 20.35
N CYS A 243 -9.77 -6.26 20.68
CA CYS A 243 -10.07 -7.63 21.13
C CYS A 243 -10.94 -8.40 20.14
N THR A 244 -10.78 -9.73 20.16
CA THR A 244 -11.70 -10.68 19.52
C THR A 244 -12.93 -10.94 20.40
N ASP A 245 -13.92 -11.65 19.85
CA ASP A 245 -15.12 -12.09 20.60
C ASP A 245 -14.80 -13.14 21.68
N SER A 246 -13.60 -13.72 21.65
CA SER A 246 -13.12 -14.77 22.57
C SER A 246 -12.17 -14.21 23.64
N ASP A 247 -12.20 -12.91 23.89
CA ASP A 247 -11.36 -12.20 24.87
C ASP A 247 -9.85 -12.32 24.61
N VAL A 248 -9.46 -12.55 23.35
CA VAL A 248 -8.05 -12.46 22.92
C VAL A 248 -7.77 -11.03 22.47
N GLY A 249 -6.87 -10.34 23.16
CA GLY A 249 -6.40 -9.00 22.82
C GLY A 249 -5.23 -9.05 21.84
N LEU A 250 -5.17 -8.08 20.93
CA LEU A 250 -4.05 -7.90 20.00
C LEU A 250 -3.25 -6.67 20.43
N TYR A 251 -2.04 -6.89 20.93
CA TYR A 251 -1.13 -5.86 21.44
C TYR A 251 -0.06 -5.52 20.42
N ILE A 252 0.26 -4.23 20.26
CA ILE A 252 1.27 -3.77 19.31
C ILE A 252 2.66 -3.67 19.93
N SER A 253 3.69 -4.04 19.17
CA SER A 253 5.10 -3.82 19.53
C SER A 253 5.91 -3.31 18.34
N TYR A 254 6.84 -2.40 18.61
CA TYR A 254 7.76 -1.74 17.69
C TYR A 254 9.20 -2.21 17.97
N GLU A 255 9.53 -3.41 17.48
CA GLU A 255 10.82 -4.07 17.74
C GLU A 255 11.89 -3.65 16.73
N GLY A 256 12.48 -2.47 16.94
CA GLY A 256 13.54 -1.94 16.10
C GLY A 256 13.04 -1.50 14.74
N ASN A 257 13.00 -2.41 13.76
CA ASN A 257 12.54 -2.11 12.40
C ASN A 257 11.27 -2.91 12.00
N THR A 258 10.65 -3.59 12.95
CA THR A 258 9.44 -4.40 12.72
C THR A 258 8.29 -3.88 13.58
N VAL A 259 7.06 -4.03 13.07
CA VAL A 259 5.83 -3.89 13.85
C VAL A 259 5.19 -5.26 13.98
N VAL A 260 4.99 -5.69 15.22
CA VAL A 260 4.45 -7.00 15.57
C VAL A 260 3.13 -6.80 16.31
N LEU A 261 2.15 -7.65 16.00
CA LEU A 261 0.96 -7.83 16.83
C LEU A 261 1.09 -9.14 17.59
N SER A 262 0.95 -9.12 18.90
CA SER A 262 0.92 -10.31 19.75
C SER A 262 -0.50 -10.55 20.25
N ALA A 263 -0.96 -11.79 20.14
CA ALA A 263 -2.25 -12.21 20.67
C ALA A 263 -2.07 -12.73 22.09
N GLU A 264 -2.83 -12.16 23.04
CA GLU A 264 -2.75 -12.53 24.46
C GLU A 264 -4.17 -12.68 25.05
N ASP A 265 -4.35 -13.68 25.90
CA ASP A 265 -5.56 -13.79 26.72
C ASP A 265 -5.74 -12.51 27.55
N THR A 266 -6.87 -11.83 27.36
CA THR A 266 -7.15 -10.53 27.96
C THR A 266 -8.39 -10.61 28.85
N ASP A 267 -8.41 -9.83 29.92
CA ASP A 267 -9.58 -9.78 30.79
C ASP A 267 -10.80 -9.24 30.00
N HIS A 268 -11.94 -9.92 30.13
CA HIS A 268 -13.17 -9.57 29.42
C HIS A 268 -13.58 -8.10 29.62
N ASP A 269 -13.44 -7.57 30.84
CA ASP A 269 -13.82 -6.17 31.13
C ASP A 269 -12.92 -5.18 30.39
N VAL A 270 -11.64 -5.54 30.16
CA VAL A 270 -10.71 -4.76 29.34
C VAL A 270 -11.13 -4.82 27.87
N CYS A 271 -11.47 -5.99 27.35
CA CYS A 271 -11.92 -6.15 25.97
C CYS A 271 -13.20 -5.37 25.65
N MET A 272 -14.12 -5.25 26.61
CA MET A 272 -15.32 -4.44 26.47
C MET A 272 -15.08 -2.92 26.44
N SER A 273 -13.86 -2.48 26.78
CA SER A 273 -13.49 -1.06 26.82
C SER A 273 -12.80 -0.56 25.55
N VAL A 274 -12.36 -1.47 24.66
CA VAL A 274 -11.64 -1.16 23.43
C VAL A 274 -12.50 -1.44 22.19
N PRO A 275 -12.16 -0.86 21.01
CA PRO A 275 -12.82 -1.22 19.77
C PRO A 275 -12.69 -2.72 19.48
N ALA A 276 -13.82 -3.34 19.11
CA ALA A 276 -13.83 -4.73 18.67
C ALA A 276 -13.09 -4.87 17.32
N VAL A 277 -12.29 -5.93 17.18
CA VAL A 277 -11.66 -6.28 15.90
C VAL A 277 -12.76 -6.68 14.90
N GLN A 278 -12.71 -6.15 13.68
CA GLN A 278 -13.76 -6.38 12.70
C GLN A 278 -13.68 -7.80 12.12
N THR A 279 -14.69 -8.63 12.36
CA THR A 279 -14.79 -9.96 11.73
C THR A 279 -15.49 -9.89 10.37
N VAL A 280 -14.82 -10.36 9.31
CA VAL A 280 -15.30 -10.35 7.92
C VAL A 280 -15.48 -11.77 7.41
N GLY A 281 -16.71 -12.15 7.06
CA GLY A 281 -17.01 -13.42 6.41
C GLY A 281 -17.28 -14.60 7.37
N GLY A 282 -17.35 -14.37 8.68
CA GLY A 282 -17.91 -15.34 9.62
C GLY A 282 -19.42 -15.48 9.40
N ARG A 283 -19.92 -16.71 9.24
CA ARG A 283 -21.36 -16.98 9.40
C ARG A 283 -21.69 -16.74 10.88
N ARG A 284 -22.44 -15.68 11.18
CA ARG A 284 -23.12 -15.54 12.46
C ARG A 284 -24.16 -16.66 12.64
#